data_AF-A0AAU2UWE1-F1
#
_entry.id   AF-A0AAU2UWE1-F1
#
_cell.length_a   1.000
_cell.length_b   1.000
_cell.length_c   1.000
_cell.angle_alpha   90.00
_cell.angle_beta   90.00
_cell.angle_gamma   90.00
#
_symmetry.space_group_name_H-M   'P 1'
#
loop_
_entity.id
_entity.type
_entity.pdbx_description
1 polymer ?
#
loop_
_entity_poly.entity_id
_entity_poly.type
_entity_poly.pdbx_seq_one_letter_code
_entity_poly.pdbx_strand_id
1 'polypeptide(L)'
;MSGVVIYVPQGAVEGAGEPVGDPVTLRLGPGEVARFGRGSATTPVELRLDDEAISRLAGEIRVTDDHWQLSNLSTTQSYLVENPEGAGEYLRVPPRRAGAPIPFEFSRVVLPTRRNTTVAFQVFAPDHVYLDPDGMGGQWGSRTVTAYSLDETALYFLILVALCEPRLRDESPVAVPTTPQIVDRLKGHPACARLTARAVSSHIDYLADEKMRISAPAESGPRREARRNGKREAIVGLVLRFGLVREEHLALLPPRTGTGMQERGTAG
;
A
#
# COMPACT_ATOMS: atom_id res chain seq x y z
N MET A 1 -20.52 -13.86 -0.94
CA MET A 1 -20.10 -15.14 -1.52
C MET A 1 -18.75 -15.48 -0.90
N SER A 2 -18.67 -16.49 -0.04
CA SER A 2 -17.40 -16.85 0.60
C SER A 2 -16.62 -17.74 -0.35
N GLY A 3 -15.53 -17.22 -0.90
CA GLY A 3 -14.67 -17.97 -1.80
C GLY A 3 -13.63 -17.08 -2.47
N VAL A 4 -12.53 -17.69 -2.87
CA VAL A 4 -11.40 -17.02 -3.53
C VAL A 4 -11.43 -17.37 -5.01
N VAL A 5 -11.20 -16.38 -5.86
CA VAL A 5 -10.99 -16.57 -7.30
C VAL A 5 -9.51 -16.37 -7.60
N ILE A 6 -8.90 -17.34 -8.26
CA ILE A 6 -7.51 -17.29 -8.68
C ILE A 6 -7.48 -17.14 -10.19
N TYR A 7 -6.74 -16.16 -10.68
CA TYR A 7 -6.57 -15.90 -12.09
C TYR A 7 -5.09 -15.98 -12.45
N VAL A 8 -4.76 -16.85 -13.41
CA VAL A 8 -3.41 -16.95 -13.97
C VAL A 8 -3.42 -16.18 -15.28
N PRO A 9 -2.79 -15.00 -15.37
CA PRO A 9 -2.72 -14.26 -16.63
C PRO A 9 -1.92 -15.05 -17.66
N GLN A 10 -2.37 -14.99 -18.91
CA GLN A 10 -1.64 -15.52 -20.05
C GLN A 10 -0.26 -14.84 -20.15
N GLY A 11 0.80 -15.65 -20.18
CA GLY A 11 2.17 -15.25 -20.56
C GLY A 11 2.66 -13.90 -20.00
N ALA A 12 2.77 -13.74 -18.68
CA ALA A 12 3.48 -12.60 -18.10
C ALA A 12 5.00 -12.83 -18.11
N VAL A 13 5.59 -13.03 -19.30
CA VAL A 13 7.03 -12.85 -19.49
C VAL A 13 7.21 -11.43 -20.00
N GLU A 14 7.62 -10.50 -19.14
CA GLU A 14 8.14 -9.21 -19.62
C GLU A 14 9.47 -9.47 -20.34
N GLY A 15 9.37 -9.73 -21.66
CA GLY A 15 10.52 -10.00 -22.53
C GLY A 15 10.17 -10.94 -23.68
N ALA A 16 9.81 -10.35 -24.83
CA ALA A 16 9.76 -10.92 -26.19
C ALA A 16 9.79 -12.47 -26.31
N GLY A 17 8.61 -13.08 -26.26
CA GLY A 17 8.36 -14.47 -26.63
C GLY A 17 6.85 -14.72 -26.70
N GLU A 18 6.39 -15.51 -27.67
CA GLU A 18 4.95 -15.77 -27.91
C GLU A 18 4.23 -16.28 -26.64
N PRO A 19 2.97 -15.87 -26.41
CA PRO A 19 2.22 -16.25 -25.22
C PRO A 19 1.90 -17.75 -25.23
N VAL A 20 2.49 -18.49 -24.29
CA VAL A 20 2.20 -19.91 -24.06
C VAL A 20 1.12 -20.03 -22.99
N GLY A 21 -0.07 -20.51 -23.38
CA GLY A 21 -1.14 -20.98 -22.49
C GLY A 21 -2.40 -20.10 -22.44
N ASP A 22 -3.56 -20.74 -22.33
CA ASP A 22 -4.85 -20.07 -22.11
C ASP A 22 -4.96 -19.55 -20.66
N PRO A 23 -5.64 -18.41 -20.42
CA PRO A 23 -5.88 -17.91 -19.07
C PRO A 23 -6.69 -18.92 -18.25
N VAL A 24 -6.22 -19.21 -17.04
CA VAL A 24 -6.88 -20.16 -16.13
C VAL A 24 -7.56 -19.40 -15.00
N THR A 25 -8.84 -19.70 -14.76
CA THR A 25 -9.59 -19.21 -13.60
C THR A 25 -9.98 -20.38 -12.71
N LEU A 26 -9.60 -20.35 -11.44
CA LEU A 26 -9.96 -21.34 -10.43
C LEU A 26 -10.78 -20.67 -9.34
N ARG A 27 -11.87 -21.33 -8.90
CA ARG A 27 -12.70 -20.86 -7.79
C ARG A 27 -12.54 -21.84 -6.63
N LEU A 28 -12.27 -21.31 -5.44
CA LEU A 28 -12.09 -22.09 -4.23
C LEU A 28 -13.05 -21.60 -3.14
N GLY A 29 -13.79 -22.50 -2.51
CA GLY A 29 -14.59 -22.25 -1.32
C GLY A 29 -13.81 -22.48 -0.02
N PRO A 30 -14.37 -22.09 1.14
CA PRO A 30 -13.75 -22.34 2.45
C PRO A 30 -13.39 -23.81 2.66
N GLY A 31 -12.19 -24.06 3.17
CA GLY A 31 -11.63 -25.40 3.36
C GLY A 31 -10.98 -26.01 2.11
N GLU A 32 -11.22 -25.46 0.92
CA GLU A 32 -10.60 -25.95 -0.30
C GLU A 32 -9.13 -25.51 -0.42
N VAL A 33 -8.36 -26.35 -1.12
CA VAL A 33 -6.92 -26.18 -1.31
C VAL A 33 -6.60 -26.31 -2.79
N ALA A 34 -5.74 -25.43 -3.30
CA ALA A 34 -5.12 -25.56 -4.61
C ALA A 34 -3.60 -25.58 -4.48
N ARG A 35 -2.96 -26.54 -5.12
CA ARG A 35 -1.50 -26.61 -5.27
C ARG A 35 -1.09 -25.87 -6.53
N PHE A 36 0.07 -25.23 -6.47
CA PHE A 36 0.68 -24.59 -7.62
C PHE A 36 2.13 -25.04 -7.82
N GLY A 37 2.57 -25.00 -9.06
CA GLY A 37 3.94 -25.34 -9.45
C GLY A 37 4.00 -25.83 -10.90
N ARG A 38 5.14 -26.39 -11.31
CA ARG A 38 5.25 -27.01 -12.66
C ARG A 38 4.41 -28.28 -12.80
N GLY A 39 4.14 -28.96 -11.70
CA GLY A 39 3.52 -30.28 -11.69
C GLY A 39 4.31 -31.39 -12.39
N SER A 40 3.81 -32.61 -12.27
CA SER A 40 4.17 -33.80 -13.02
C SER A 40 3.06 -34.85 -12.90
N ALA A 41 3.14 -35.95 -13.65
CA ALA A 41 2.22 -37.08 -13.48
C ALA A 41 2.21 -37.62 -12.04
N THR A 42 3.37 -37.59 -11.36
CA THR A 42 3.53 -38.00 -9.96
C THR A 42 3.22 -36.90 -8.95
N THR A 43 3.04 -35.66 -9.39
CA THR A 43 2.81 -34.49 -8.54
C THR A 43 1.86 -33.54 -9.26
N PRO A 44 0.57 -33.92 -9.36
CA PRO A 44 -0.41 -33.07 -10.01
C PRO A 44 -0.60 -31.78 -9.21
N VAL A 45 -0.84 -30.68 -9.92
CA VAL A 45 -1.12 -29.36 -9.37
C VAL A 45 -2.29 -28.75 -10.12
N GLU A 46 -3.15 -28.04 -9.40
CA GLU A 46 -4.32 -27.38 -9.95
C GLU A 46 -3.93 -26.11 -10.73
N LEU A 47 -2.88 -25.42 -10.27
CA LEU A 47 -2.35 -24.20 -10.89
C LEU A 47 -0.96 -24.47 -11.49
N ARG A 48 -0.91 -24.63 -12.81
CA ARG A 48 0.31 -24.99 -13.53
C ARG A 48 1.11 -23.74 -13.92
N LEU A 49 2.37 -23.71 -13.52
CA LEU A 49 3.35 -22.66 -13.85
C LEU A 49 4.55 -23.31 -14.53
N ASP A 50 4.69 -23.15 -15.86
CA ASP A 50 5.61 -23.95 -16.67
C ASP A 50 7.09 -23.49 -16.65
N ASP A 51 7.47 -22.51 -15.82
CA ASP A 51 8.86 -22.07 -15.71
C ASP A 51 9.75 -23.08 -14.99
N GLU A 52 10.92 -23.41 -15.57
CA GLU A 52 11.85 -24.41 -15.03
C GLU A 52 12.40 -24.08 -13.63
N ALA A 53 12.46 -22.81 -13.26
CA ALA A 53 12.93 -22.34 -11.96
C ALA A 53 11.93 -22.63 -10.83
N ILE A 54 10.67 -22.90 -11.17
CA ILE A 54 9.61 -23.21 -10.22
C ILE A 54 9.71 -24.70 -9.83
N SER A 55 9.39 -25.04 -8.58
CA SER A 55 9.35 -26.44 -8.15
C SER A 55 8.14 -27.17 -8.76
N ARG A 56 8.21 -28.52 -8.86
CA ARG A 56 7.04 -29.31 -9.31
C ARG A 56 5.84 -29.10 -8.40
N LEU A 57 6.10 -29.06 -7.09
CA LEU A 57 5.19 -28.58 -6.07
C LEU A 57 5.83 -27.34 -5.44
N ALA A 58 5.38 -26.16 -5.84
CA ALA A 58 5.94 -24.89 -5.40
C ALA A 58 5.23 -24.37 -4.14
N GLY A 59 3.92 -24.58 -4.05
CA GLY A 59 3.18 -24.20 -2.86
C GLY A 59 1.72 -24.60 -2.89
N GLU A 60 1.02 -24.15 -1.86
CA GLU A 60 -0.41 -24.39 -1.66
C GLU A 60 -1.12 -23.11 -1.27
N ILE A 61 -2.34 -22.96 -1.77
CA ILE A 61 -3.29 -21.93 -1.40
C ILE A 61 -4.42 -22.63 -0.68
N ARG A 62 -4.78 -22.14 0.51
CA ARG A 62 -5.91 -22.65 1.28
C ARG A 62 -6.87 -21.51 1.58
N VAL A 63 -8.15 -21.72 1.31
CA VAL A 63 -9.21 -20.78 1.69
C VAL A 63 -9.72 -21.17 3.08
N THR A 64 -9.87 -20.19 3.96
CA THR A 64 -10.52 -20.35 5.26
C THR A 64 -11.84 -19.58 5.26
N ASP A 65 -12.53 -19.52 6.39
CA ASP A 65 -13.84 -18.86 6.44
C ASP A 65 -13.74 -17.32 6.28
N ASP A 66 -12.65 -16.71 6.75
CA ASP A 66 -12.46 -15.26 6.84
C ASP A 66 -11.21 -14.72 6.11
N HIS A 67 -10.28 -15.59 5.72
CA HIS A 67 -9.08 -15.21 4.96
C HIS A 67 -8.59 -16.36 4.08
N TRP A 68 -7.49 -16.15 3.36
CA TRP A 68 -6.78 -17.21 2.66
C TRP A 68 -5.31 -17.27 3.08
N GLN A 69 -4.71 -18.44 2.87
CA GLN A 69 -3.36 -18.73 3.33
C GLN A 69 -2.49 -19.21 2.17
N LEU A 70 -1.21 -18.80 2.20
CA LEU A 70 -0.19 -19.24 1.27
C LEU A 70 0.87 -20.10 2.00
N SER A 71 1.08 -21.32 1.53
CA SER A 71 2.20 -22.16 1.93
C SER A 71 3.27 -22.13 0.84
N ASN A 72 4.48 -21.71 1.20
CA ASN A 72 5.65 -21.81 0.35
C ASN A 72 6.35 -23.15 0.62
N LEU A 73 6.25 -24.07 -0.33
CA LEU A 73 6.87 -25.40 -0.26
C LEU A 73 8.26 -25.43 -0.93
N SER A 74 8.73 -24.31 -1.49
CA SER A 74 10.11 -24.18 -1.94
C SER A 74 11.08 -24.30 -0.76
N THR A 75 12.21 -24.94 -1.01
CA THR A 75 13.30 -25.06 -0.06
C THR A 75 14.30 -23.90 -0.13
N THR A 76 14.27 -23.12 -1.21
CA THR A 76 15.32 -22.14 -1.53
C THR A 76 14.81 -20.73 -1.81
N GLN A 77 13.58 -20.56 -2.29
CA GLN A 77 13.06 -19.28 -2.77
C GLN A 77 11.96 -18.73 -1.88
N SER A 78 12.01 -17.42 -1.62
CA SER A 78 10.88 -16.70 -1.03
C SER A 78 9.88 -16.32 -2.12
N TYR A 79 8.60 -16.23 -1.76
CA TYR A 79 7.55 -15.66 -2.61
C TYR A 79 7.17 -14.28 -2.09
N LEU A 80 6.64 -13.45 -2.98
CA LEU A 80 6.05 -12.17 -2.61
C LEU A 80 4.56 -12.23 -2.85
N VAL A 81 3.80 -11.62 -1.96
CA VAL A 81 2.38 -11.33 -2.17
C VAL A 81 2.26 -9.83 -2.16
N GLU A 82 2.06 -9.25 -3.34
CA GLU A 82 1.90 -7.81 -3.52
C GLU A 82 0.43 -7.45 -3.35
N ASN A 83 0.14 -6.30 -2.76
CA ASN A 83 -1.15 -5.66 -2.75
C ASN A 83 -1.18 -4.60 -3.87
N PRO A 84 -1.80 -4.88 -5.03
CA PRO A 84 -1.83 -3.91 -6.12
C PRO A 84 -2.62 -2.63 -5.79
N GLU A 85 -3.44 -2.65 -4.75
CA GLU A 85 -4.23 -1.50 -4.29
C GLU A 85 -3.52 -0.71 -3.18
N GLY A 86 -2.47 -1.26 -2.55
CA GLY A 86 -1.90 -0.74 -1.31
C GLY A 86 -0.57 -0.02 -1.44
N ALA A 87 -0.40 0.95 -2.35
CA ALA A 87 0.80 1.80 -2.43
C ALA A 87 2.15 1.04 -2.36
N GLY A 88 2.23 -0.13 -3.02
CA GLY A 88 3.43 -0.99 -3.03
C GLY A 88 3.63 -1.89 -1.79
N GLU A 89 2.60 -2.06 -0.96
CA GLU A 89 2.59 -3.05 0.13
C GLU A 89 2.85 -4.47 -0.39
N TYR A 90 3.66 -5.23 0.33
CA TYR A 90 3.89 -6.64 0.04
C TYR A 90 4.19 -7.45 1.31
N LEU A 91 3.82 -8.73 1.26
CA LEU A 91 4.21 -9.74 2.22
C LEU A 91 5.26 -10.67 1.60
N ARG A 92 6.41 -10.81 2.25
CA ARG A 92 7.39 -11.85 1.87
C ARG A 92 7.05 -13.15 2.60
N VAL A 93 6.87 -14.23 1.85
CA VAL A 93 6.66 -15.58 2.38
C VAL A 93 7.94 -16.40 2.22
N PRO A 94 8.71 -16.63 3.31
CA PRO A 94 9.99 -17.33 3.25
C PRO A 94 9.85 -18.79 2.80
N PRO A 95 10.94 -19.43 2.31
CA PRO A 95 10.93 -20.86 1.99
C PRO A 95 10.46 -21.68 3.19
N ARG A 96 9.72 -22.75 2.92
CA ARG A 96 9.15 -23.68 3.92
C ARG A 96 8.17 -23.05 4.91
N ARG A 97 7.70 -21.81 4.69
CA ARG A 97 6.64 -21.21 5.50
C ARG A 97 5.30 -21.83 5.11
N ALA A 98 4.69 -22.55 6.04
CA ALA A 98 3.33 -23.09 5.87
C ALA A 98 2.28 -22.10 6.37
N GLY A 99 1.14 -22.04 5.66
CA GLY A 99 -0.08 -21.37 6.11
C GLY A 99 0.09 -19.88 6.46
N ALA A 100 0.87 -19.13 5.68
CA ALA A 100 0.99 -17.68 5.91
C ALA A 100 -0.36 -17.01 5.59
N PRO A 101 -1.02 -16.36 6.57
CA PRO A 101 -2.28 -15.67 6.32
C PRO A 101 -2.03 -14.45 5.44
N ILE A 102 -2.86 -14.25 4.43
CA ILE A 102 -2.76 -13.13 3.50
C ILE A 102 -3.87 -12.12 3.80
N PRO A 103 -3.53 -10.88 4.20
CA PRO A 103 -4.49 -9.87 4.64
C PRO A 103 -4.94 -8.93 3.52
N PHE A 104 -4.95 -9.41 2.27
CA PHE A 104 -5.26 -8.60 1.10
C PHE A 104 -6.44 -9.20 0.33
N GLU A 105 -7.42 -8.36 0.00
CA GLU A 105 -8.61 -8.73 -0.80
C GLU A 105 -8.22 -8.95 -2.26
N PHE A 106 -7.38 -8.07 -2.81
CA PHE A 106 -6.73 -8.29 -4.10
C PHE A 106 -5.21 -8.48 -3.92
N SER A 107 -4.72 -9.64 -4.34
CA SER A 107 -3.32 -10.00 -4.22
C SER A 107 -2.72 -10.43 -5.55
N ARG A 108 -1.42 -10.17 -5.71
CA ARG A 108 -0.59 -10.77 -6.75
C ARG A 108 0.52 -11.60 -6.10
N VAL A 109 0.48 -12.91 -6.29
CA VAL A 109 1.53 -13.82 -5.82
C VAL A 109 2.62 -13.88 -6.88
N VAL A 110 3.85 -13.52 -6.51
CA VAL A 110 5.00 -13.41 -7.40
C VAL A 110 6.08 -14.41 -6.99
N LEU A 111 6.50 -15.21 -7.96
CA LEU A 111 7.56 -16.20 -7.83
C LEU A 111 8.78 -15.77 -8.65
N PRO A 112 10.00 -15.87 -8.09
CA PRO A 112 11.22 -15.56 -8.83
C PRO A 112 11.52 -16.65 -9.87
N THR A 113 11.91 -16.24 -11.07
CA THR A 113 12.38 -17.12 -12.15
C THR A 113 13.83 -16.81 -12.52
N ARG A 114 14.38 -17.51 -13.53
CA ARG A 114 15.75 -17.22 -14.01
C ARG A 114 15.80 -15.86 -14.72
N ARG A 115 16.98 -15.23 -14.74
CA ARG A 115 17.27 -13.99 -15.51
C ARG A 115 16.43 -12.76 -15.11
N ASN A 116 16.15 -12.59 -13.82
CA ASN A 116 15.47 -11.41 -13.27
C ASN A 116 14.04 -11.20 -13.84
N THR A 117 13.40 -12.26 -14.32
CA THR A 117 11.97 -12.27 -14.61
C THR A 117 11.21 -12.84 -13.41
N THR A 118 9.87 -12.74 -13.45
CA THR A 118 8.99 -13.33 -12.45
C THR A 118 7.79 -13.97 -13.12
N VAL A 119 7.18 -14.93 -12.43
CA VAL A 119 5.86 -15.47 -12.80
C VAL A 119 4.90 -15.10 -11.69
N ALA A 120 3.68 -14.72 -12.06
CA ALA A 120 2.68 -14.30 -11.10
C ALA A 120 1.28 -14.82 -11.44
N PHE A 121 0.47 -14.97 -10.40
CA PHE A 121 -0.97 -15.16 -10.51
C PHE A 121 -1.68 -14.23 -9.53
N GLN A 122 -2.93 -13.92 -9.84
CA GLN A 122 -3.78 -13.02 -9.07
C GLN A 122 -4.76 -13.81 -8.21
N VAL A 123 -5.04 -13.29 -7.02
CA VAL A 123 -5.95 -13.89 -6.06
C VAL A 123 -6.92 -12.80 -5.61
N PHE A 124 -8.22 -13.07 -5.77
CA PHE A 124 -9.33 -12.21 -5.36
C PHE A 124 -10.06 -12.91 -4.21
N ALA A 125 -9.89 -12.40 -3.00
CA ALA A 125 -10.54 -12.87 -1.79
C ALA A 125 -11.79 -12.03 -1.47
N PRO A 126 -12.71 -12.54 -0.62
CA PRO A 126 -13.86 -11.78 -0.17
C PRO A 126 -13.47 -10.53 0.63
N ASP A 127 -14.35 -9.52 0.61
CA ASP A 127 -14.16 -8.29 1.36
C ASP A 127 -14.02 -8.54 2.87
N HIS A 128 -13.14 -7.78 3.52
CA HIS A 128 -13.02 -7.77 4.98
C HIS A 128 -14.30 -7.23 5.62
N VAL A 129 -14.82 -7.97 6.59
CA VAL A 129 -15.96 -7.52 7.38
C VAL A 129 -15.45 -6.58 8.47
N TYR A 130 -15.75 -5.29 8.32
CA TYR A 130 -15.50 -4.29 9.36
C TYR A 130 -16.69 -4.22 10.33
N LEU A 131 -16.40 -4.10 11.61
CA LEU A 131 -17.43 -3.90 12.63
C LEU A 131 -17.97 -2.46 12.54
N ASP A 132 -19.29 -2.33 12.63
CA ASP A 132 -19.95 -1.03 12.76
C ASP A 132 -19.61 -0.40 14.13
N PRO A 133 -18.99 0.78 14.18
CA PRO A 133 -18.68 1.46 15.44
C PRO A 133 -19.92 1.76 16.29
N ASP A 134 -21.09 1.97 15.68
CA ASP A 134 -22.33 2.31 16.39
C ASP A 134 -23.07 1.08 16.95
N GLY A 135 -22.71 -0.12 16.48
CA GLY A 135 -23.31 -1.39 16.89
C GLY A 135 -22.79 -1.97 18.22
N MET A 136 -21.69 -1.42 18.76
CA MET A 136 -21.04 -1.89 20.00
C MET A 136 -21.65 -1.23 21.25
N GLY A 137 -22.96 -1.40 21.42
CA GLY A 137 -23.77 -0.89 22.54
C GLY A 137 -23.50 -1.62 23.88
N GLY A 138 -22.30 -1.44 24.43
CA GLY A 138 -21.93 -1.88 25.78
C GLY A 138 -21.98 -0.73 26.79
N GLN A 139 -22.18 -1.06 28.07
CA GLN A 139 -22.12 -0.08 29.16
C GLN A 139 -20.67 0.39 29.32
N TRP A 140 -20.35 1.58 28.79
CA TRP A 140 -18.98 2.08 28.70
C TRP A 140 -18.46 2.52 30.08
N GLY A 141 -17.27 2.03 30.44
CA GLY A 141 -16.46 2.58 31.53
C GLY A 141 -15.90 3.97 31.19
N SER A 142 -14.75 4.35 31.77
CA SER A 142 -14.11 5.63 31.44
C SER A 142 -13.90 5.80 29.94
N ARG A 143 -14.34 6.94 29.38
CA ARG A 143 -14.24 7.26 27.95
C ARG A 143 -12.79 7.15 27.46
N THR A 144 -12.56 6.29 26.46
CA THR A 144 -11.26 6.20 25.76
C THR A 144 -10.91 7.57 25.17
N VAL A 145 -9.75 8.11 25.55
CA VAL A 145 -9.23 9.35 24.97
C VAL A 145 -8.54 9.02 23.65
N THR A 146 -8.75 9.83 22.60
CA THR A 146 -8.09 9.63 21.31
C THR A 146 -6.60 9.93 21.42
N ALA A 147 -5.75 9.06 20.85
CA ALA A 147 -4.30 9.21 20.90
C ALA A 147 -3.82 10.49 20.18
N TYR A 148 -4.51 10.85 19.08
CA TYR A 148 -4.27 12.07 18.30
C TYR A 148 -5.62 12.72 18.00
N SER A 149 -5.85 13.92 18.51
CA SER A 149 -7.04 14.72 18.21
C SER A 149 -6.74 15.72 17.07
N LEU A 150 -6.79 15.22 15.84
CA LEU A 150 -6.70 16.05 14.63
C LEU A 150 -8.11 16.49 14.20
N ASP A 151 -8.23 17.76 13.83
CA ASP A 151 -9.44 18.35 13.26
C ASP A 151 -9.22 18.52 11.76
N GLU A 152 -9.93 17.72 10.96
CA GLU A 152 -9.79 17.69 9.51
C GLU A 152 -10.20 19.02 8.84
N THR A 153 -11.00 19.83 9.53
CA THR A 153 -11.46 21.14 9.02
C THR A 153 -10.42 22.24 9.25
N ALA A 154 -9.40 21.98 10.06
CA ALA A 154 -8.43 23.00 10.45
C ALA A 154 -7.32 23.19 9.41
N LEU A 155 -6.81 24.43 9.32
CA LEU A 155 -5.74 24.79 8.38
C LEU A 155 -4.44 23.98 8.59
N TYR A 156 -4.15 23.58 9.84
CA TYR A 156 -3.00 22.71 10.11
C TYR A 156 -3.16 21.32 9.48
N PHE A 157 -4.39 20.82 9.35
CA PHE A 157 -4.65 19.52 8.74
C PHE A 157 -4.44 19.60 7.23
N LEU A 158 -4.90 20.67 6.57
CA LEU A 158 -4.58 20.93 5.15
C LEU A 158 -3.06 20.97 4.89
N ILE A 159 -2.29 21.60 5.79
CA ILE A 159 -0.83 21.63 5.72
C ILE A 159 -0.24 20.22 5.92
N LEU A 160 -0.83 19.42 6.80
CA LEU A 160 -0.42 18.04 7.04
C LEU A 160 -0.68 17.14 5.82
N VAL A 161 -1.82 17.29 5.16
CA VAL A 161 -2.13 16.58 3.91
C VAL A 161 -1.14 16.97 2.82
N ALA A 162 -0.84 18.26 2.65
CA ALA A 162 0.17 18.71 1.67
C ALA A 162 1.59 18.18 1.95
N LEU A 163 1.95 17.97 3.22
CA LEU A 163 3.21 17.33 3.60
C LEU A 163 3.26 15.84 3.24
N CYS A 164 2.12 15.14 3.37
CA CYS A 164 2.02 13.70 3.12
C CYS A 164 1.77 13.36 1.64
N GLU A 165 1.26 14.32 0.88
CA GLU A 165 0.80 14.15 -0.50
C GLU A 165 1.78 13.40 -1.42
N PRO A 166 3.10 13.68 -1.46
CA PRO A 166 4.00 12.97 -2.36
C PRO A 166 4.05 11.46 -2.08
N ARG A 167 4.08 11.08 -0.79
CA ARG A 167 4.15 9.67 -0.38
C ARG A 167 2.83 8.93 -0.56
N LEU A 168 1.70 9.64 -0.50
CA LEU A 168 0.37 9.09 -0.75
C LEU A 168 0.06 8.90 -2.25
N ARG A 169 0.91 9.41 -3.15
CA ARG A 169 0.74 9.28 -4.60
C ARG A 169 1.83 8.44 -5.27
N ASP A 170 2.58 7.66 -4.48
CA ASP A 170 3.69 6.83 -4.93
C ASP A 170 4.76 7.59 -5.75
N GLU A 171 4.86 8.90 -5.58
CA GLU A 171 6.02 9.64 -6.05
C GLU A 171 7.19 9.18 -5.15
N SER A 172 8.21 8.54 -5.75
CA SER A 172 9.51 8.11 -5.19
C SER A 172 9.91 8.89 -3.93
N PRO A 173 10.64 8.36 -2.92
CA PRO A 173 10.92 9.04 -1.65
C PRO A 173 11.67 10.39 -1.82
N VAL A 174 10.93 11.40 -2.25
CA VAL A 174 11.33 12.78 -2.40
C VAL A 174 11.41 13.33 -0.98
N ALA A 175 12.45 14.13 -0.74
CA ALA A 175 12.59 14.86 0.50
C ALA A 175 11.26 15.54 0.87
N VAL A 176 10.90 15.49 2.16
CA VAL A 176 9.60 16.00 2.62
C VAL A 176 9.41 17.47 2.17
N PRO A 177 8.21 17.86 1.68
CA PRO A 177 7.99 19.19 1.13
C PRO A 177 8.48 20.32 2.04
N THR A 178 9.20 21.25 1.44
CA THR A 178 9.68 22.47 2.11
C THR A 178 8.55 23.46 2.33
N THR A 179 8.74 24.41 3.25
CA THR A 179 7.75 25.47 3.51
C THR A 179 7.32 26.23 2.25
N PRO A 180 8.22 26.68 1.35
CA PRO A 180 7.80 27.34 0.11
C PRO A 180 6.97 26.43 -0.80
N GLN A 181 7.33 25.14 -0.90
CA GLN A 181 6.56 24.17 -1.70
C GLN A 181 5.15 23.96 -1.15
N ILE A 182 4.98 23.91 0.19
CA ILE A 182 3.66 23.81 0.83
C ILE A 182 2.81 25.06 0.56
N VAL A 183 3.40 26.25 0.70
CA VAL A 183 2.69 27.50 0.41
C VAL A 183 2.23 27.48 -1.05
N ASP A 184 3.13 27.17 -1.98
CA ASP A 184 2.82 27.11 -3.41
C ASP A 184 1.71 26.10 -3.72
N ARG A 185 1.80 24.90 -3.14
CA ARG A 185 0.82 23.82 -3.29
C ARG A 185 -0.58 24.22 -2.83
N LEU A 186 -0.68 25.04 -1.78
CA LEU A 186 -1.93 25.45 -1.16
C LEU A 186 -2.49 26.78 -1.68
N LYS A 187 -1.78 27.53 -2.54
CA LYS A 187 -2.23 28.83 -3.05
C LYS A 187 -3.62 28.81 -3.69
N GLY A 188 -3.97 27.71 -4.37
CA GLY A 188 -5.27 27.55 -5.03
C GLY A 188 -6.44 27.22 -4.08
N HIS A 189 -6.18 27.02 -2.79
CA HIS A 189 -7.22 26.67 -1.82
C HIS A 189 -7.85 27.93 -1.20
N PRO A 190 -9.19 28.04 -1.11
CA PRO A 190 -9.87 29.25 -0.62
C PRO A 190 -9.46 29.63 0.81
N ALA A 191 -9.25 28.65 1.69
CA ALA A 191 -8.79 28.88 3.06
C ALA A 191 -7.31 29.33 3.17
N CYS A 192 -6.55 29.25 2.07
CA CYS A 192 -5.10 29.46 2.06
C CYS A 192 -4.65 30.68 1.24
N ALA A 193 -5.59 31.51 0.77
CA ALA A 193 -5.28 32.69 -0.06
C ALA A 193 -4.28 33.68 0.59
N ARG A 194 -4.19 33.69 1.93
CA ARG A 194 -3.25 34.51 2.71
C ARG A 194 -2.17 33.70 3.44
N LEU A 195 -1.99 32.43 3.08
CA LEU A 195 -1.07 31.55 3.77
C LEU A 195 0.38 32.00 3.55
N THR A 196 1.09 32.29 4.64
CA THR A 196 2.50 32.72 4.60
C THR A 196 3.44 31.58 5.00
N ALA A 197 4.68 31.63 4.55
CA ALA A 197 5.72 30.67 4.97
C ALA A 197 5.92 30.63 6.49
N ARG A 198 5.72 31.78 7.16
CA ARG A 198 5.77 31.87 8.62
C ARG A 198 4.60 31.09 9.25
N ALA A 199 3.38 31.29 8.76
CA ALA A 199 2.20 30.58 9.26
C ALA A 199 2.33 29.07 9.06
N VAL A 200 2.80 28.62 7.90
CA VAL A 200 3.08 27.19 7.65
C VAL A 200 4.08 26.62 8.65
N SER A 201 5.18 27.35 8.90
CA SER A 201 6.18 26.91 9.88
C SER A 201 5.59 26.80 11.30
N SER A 202 4.76 27.76 11.69
CA SER A 202 4.06 27.73 12.99
C SER A 202 3.07 26.57 13.10
N HIS A 203 2.32 26.24 12.04
CA HIS A 203 1.43 25.08 12.05
C HIS A 203 2.20 23.76 12.11
N ILE A 204 3.37 23.66 11.48
CA ILE A 204 4.25 22.50 11.59
C ILE A 204 4.76 22.32 13.04
N ASP A 205 5.14 23.41 13.69
CA ASP A 205 5.54 23.36 15.10
C ASP A 205 4.36 22.97 16.01
N TYR A 206 3.17 23.52 15.79
CA TYR A 206 1.95 23.14 16.50
C TYR A 206 1.58 21.66 16.31
N LEU A 207 1.69 21.14 15.09
CA LEU A 207 1.47 19.72 14.80
C LEU A 207 2.43 18.83 15.59
N ALA A 208 3.73 19.15 15.54
CA ALA A 208 4.73 18.36 16.24
C ALA A 208 4.55 18.41 17.76
N ASP A 209 4.41 19.61 18.32
CA ASP A 209 4.58 19.81 19.76
C ASP A 209 3.25 19.57 20.51
N GLU A 210 2.13 20.03 19.96
CA GLU A 210 0.81 19.97 20.62
C GLU A 210 -0.02 18.77 20.19
N LYS A 211 -0.11 18.51 18.87
CA LYS A 211 -1.00 17.46 18.34
C LYS A 211 -0.39 16.07 18.39
N MET A 212 0.89 15.95 18.08
CA MET A 212 1.58 14.67 17.96
C MET A 212 2.59 14.40 19.08
N ARG A 213 2.94 15.43 19.86
CA ARG A 213 3.91 15.37 20.96
C ARG A 213 5.22 14.67 20.56
N ILE A 214 5.71 14.98 19.36
CA ILE A 214 6.94 14.42 18.81
C ILE A 214 8.12 15.04 19.55
N SER A 215 8.70 14.28 20.48
CA SER A 215 9.97 14.63 21.10
C SER A 215 11.05 14.67 20.02
N ALA A 216 11.66 15.84 19.80
CA ALA A 216 12.83 15.93 18.93
C ALA A 216 13.97 15.05 19.49
N PRO A 217 14.73 14.31 18.66
CA PRO A 217 15.93 13.63 19.12
C PRO A 217 16.86 14.65 19.77
N ALA A 218 17.30 14.36 20.99
CA ALA A 218 18.25 15.18 21.72
C ALA A 218 19.65 14.99 21.12
N GLU A 219 19.92 15.58 19.95
CA GLU A 219 21.26 15.65 19.38
C GLU A 219 21.68 17.10 19.16
N SER A 220 22.74 17.47 19.88
CA SER A 220 23.41 18.77 19.82
C SER A 220 24.32 18.83 18.60
N GLY A 221 23.87 19.44 17.49
CA GLY A 221 24.67 19.60 16.26
C GLY A 221 24.10 20.62 15.26
N PRO A 222 24.91 21.19 14.33
CA PRO A 222 24.65 22.49 13.72
C PRO A 222 23.74 22.41 12.49
N ARG A 223 22.54 23.00 12.61
CA ARG A 223 21.78 23.79 11.61
C ARG A 223 20.29 23.63 11.88
N ARG A 224 19.65 24.75 12.22
CA ARG A 224 18.20 24.87 12.48
C ARG A 224 17.33 24.28 11.36
N GLU A 225 17.84 24.27 10.12
CA GLU A 225 17.19 23.72 8.95
C GLU A 225 17.18 22.18 8.93
N ALA A 226 18.28 21.53 9.32
CA ALA A 226 18.35 20.08 9.46
C ALA A 226 17.38 19.57 10.54
N ARG A 227 17.31 20.28 11.68
CA ARG A 227 16.33 19.99 12.74
C ARG A 227 14.88 20.12 12.27
N ARG A 228 14.58 21.15 11.47
CA ARG A 228 13.24 21.37 10.89
C ARG A 228 12.88 20.30 9.87
N ASN A 229 13.84 19.86 9.06
CA ASN A 229 13.62 18.76 8.13
C ASN A 229 13.32 17.45 8.88
N GLY A 230 14.12 17.10 9.89
CA GLY A 230 13.88 15.93 10.73
C GLY A 230 12.52 15.96 11.46
N LYS A 231 12.06 17.14 11.91
CA LYS A 231 10.71 17.30 12.50
C LYS A 231 9.61 16.99 11.47
N ARG A 232 9.71 17.49 10.23
CA ARG A 232 8.73 17.19 9.16
C ARG A 232 8.73 15.71 8.78
N GLU A 233 9.91 15.10 8.67
CA GLU A 233 10.04 13.66 8.42
C GLU A 233 9.42 12.81 9.52
N ALA A 234 9.62 13.19 10.79
CA ALA A 234 8.99 12.52 11.92
C ALA A 234 7.45 12.65 11.91
N ILE A 235 6.92 13.84 11.60
CA ILE A 235 5.48 14.06 11.43
C ILE A 235 4.93 13.14 10.34
N VAL A 236 5.49 13.19 9.13
CA VAL A 236 5.01 12.41 7.99
C VAL A 236 5.12 10.91 8.26
N GLY A 237 6.24 10.47 8.84
CA GLY A 237 6.44 9.08 9.22
C GLY A 237 5.40 8.58 10.22
N LEU A 238 5.10 9.37 11.26
CA LEU A 238 4.09 9.02 12.27
C LEU A 238 2.68 8.97 11.66
N VAL A 239 2.33 10.00 10.88
CA VAL A 239 0.99 10.17 10.31
C VAL A 239 0.66 9.08 9.32
N LEU A 240 1.61 8.74 8.43
CA LEU A 240 1.40 7.66 7.47
C LEU A 240 1.42 6.30 8.15
N ARG A 241 2.29 6.07 9.13
CA ARG A 241 2.36 4.80 9.89
C ARG A 241 1.03 4.46 10.56
N PHE A 242 0.32 5.45 11.09
CA PHE A 242 -0.95 5.25 11.80
C PHE A 242 -2.18 5.61 10.96
N GLY A 243 -2.03 5.90 9.66
CA GLY A 243 -3.14 6.23 8.78
C GLY A 243 -3.95 7.46 9.23
N LEU A 244 -3.30 8.44 9.88
CA LEU A 244 -3.95 9.69 10.33
C LEU A 244 -4.25 10.63 9.16
N VAL A 245 -3.52 10.48 8.06
CA VAL A 245 -3.83 11.05 6.75
C VAL A 245 -3.71 9.93 5.74
N ARG A 246 -4.73 9.83 4.89
CA ARG A 246 -4.97 8.77 3.90
C ARG A 246 -5.32 9.38 2.56
N GLU A 247 -5.38 8.56 1.51
CA GLU A 247 -5.60 9.01 0.13
C GLU A 247 -6.89 9.81 -0.05
N GLU A 248 -7.97 9.49 0.65
CA GLU A 248 -9.23 10.24 0.55
C GLU A 248 -9.08 11.70 0.97
N HIS A 249 -8.13 12.01 1.85
CA HIS A 249 -7.88 13.38 2.30
C HIS A 249 -7.18 14.23 1.23
N LEU A 250 -6.64 13.61 0.17
CA LEU A 250 -6.06 14.34 -0.96
C LEU A 250 -7.11 15.20 -1.68
N ALA A 251 -8.40 14.87 -1.55
CA ALA A 251 -9.51 15.67 -2.05
C ALA A 251 -9.63 17.05 -1.37
N LEU A 252 -9.03 17.23 -0.19
CA LEU A 252 -8.95 18.52 0.51
C LEU A 252 -7.94 19.48 -0.13
N LEU A 253 -7.02 18.97 -0.97
CA LEU A 253 -6.05 19.81 -1.65
C LEU A 253 -6.62 20.31 -2.98
N PRO A 254 -6.21 21.51 -3.46
CA PRO A 254 -6.56 21.96 -4.79
C PRO A 254 -6.18 20.93 -5.86
N PRO A 255 -6.98 20.76 -6.93
CA PRO A 255 -6.59 19.94 -8.08
C PRO A 255 -5.22 20.37 -8.60
N ARG A 256 -4.38 19.41 -8.99
CA ARG A 256 -3.15 19.76 -9.71
C ARG A 256 -3.55 20.34 -11.06
N THR A 257 -3.03 21.52 -11.39
CA THR A 257 -3.09 22.02 -12.76
C THR A 257 -2.27 21.06 -13.61
N GLY A 258 -2.93 20.11 -14.27
CA GLY A 258 -2.29 19.14 -15.12
C GLY A 258 -1.54 19.87 -16.24
N THR A 259 -0.29 19.49 -16.44
CA THR A 259 0.41 19.67 -17.71
C THR A 259 -0.53 19.20 -18.80
N GLY A 260 -1.00 20.15 -19.61
CA GLY A 260 -2.03 19.92 -20.62
C GLY A 260 -1.67 18.73 -21.50
N MET A 261 -2.63 17.82 -21.57
CA MET A 261 -2.96 17.01 -22.73
C MET A 261 -2.49 17.70 -24.01
N GLN A 262 -1.39 17.22 -24.60
CA GLN A 262 -0.95 17.65 -25.91
C GLN A 262 -1.97 17.08 -26.90
N GLU A 263 -2.94 17.93 -27.25
CA GLU A 263 -3.87 17.72 -28.34
C GLU A 263 -3.09 17.24 -29.57
N ARG A 264 -3.25 15.95 -29.92
CA ARG A 264 -3.10 15.53 -31.32
C ARG A 264 -4.27 16.13 -32.09
N GLY A 265 -4.15 17.43 -32.37
CA GLY A 265 -4.86 18.09 -33.45
C GLY A 265 -4.43 17.41 -34.75
N THR A 266 -5.33 16.60 -35.27
CA THR A 266 -5.39 16.21 -36.66
C THR A 266 -5.43 17.46 -37.52
N ALA A 267 -4.44 17.63 -38.38
CA ALA A 267 -4.49 18.61 -39.47
C ALA A 267 -3.61 18.11 -40.64
N GLY A 268 -4.26 17.90 -41.79
CA GLY A 268 -3.65 17.83 -43.12
C GLY A 268 -3.28 16.45 -43.60
#